data_AF-A0A0A7PJ59-F1
#
_entry.id   AF-A0A0A7PJ59-F1
#
_cell.length_a   1.000
_cell.length_b   1.000
_cell.length_c   1.000
_cell.angle_alpha   90.00
_cell.angle_beta   90.00
_cell.angle_gamma   90.00
#
_symmetry.space_group_name_H-M   'P 1'
#
loop_
_entity.id
_entity.type
_entity.pdbx_description
1 polymer ?
#
loop_
_entity_poly.entity_id
_entity_poly.type
_entity_poly.pdbx_seq_one_letter_code
_entity_poly.pdbx_strand_id
1 'polypeptide(L)' 'MCARDTALEPVIHVRKDGPFYRVQVIPPEALGKMLQRPETYASDVTARMAAKVLSGITGWPVTDLTAANCG' A
#
# COMPACT_ATOMS: atom_id res chain seq x y z
N MET A 1 17.08 -28.29 2.20
CA MET A 1 16.74 -27.04 1.49
C MET A 1 15.87 -26.21 2.42
N CYS A 2 16.48 -25.30 3.20
CA CYS A 2 15.75 -24.51 4.18
C CYS A 2 16.30 -23.08 4.16
N ALA A 3 15.74 -22.23 3.30
CA ALA A 3 15.68 -20.81 3.60
C ALA A 3 14.24 -20.55 4.03
N ARG A 4 14.05 -20.25 5.31
CA ARG A 4 12.80 -19.73 5.83
C ARG A 4 12.61 -18.37 5.16
N ASP A 5 11.80 -18.32 4.10
CA ASP A 5 11.16 -17.09 3.69
C ASP A 5 10.42 -16.57 4.92
N THR A 6 11.04 -15.59 5.58
CA THR A 6 10.34 -14.78 6.56
C THR A 6 9.43 -13.92 5.70
N ALA A 7 8.31 -14.49 5.26
CA ALA A 7 7.35 -13.81 4.41
C ALA A 7 6.87 -12.61 5.22
N LEU A 8 7.43 -11.43 4.91
CA LEU A 8 6.91 -10.17 5.41
C LEU A 8 5.45 -10.15 4.98
N GLU A 9 4.55 -10.24 5.96
CA GLU A 9 3.11 -10.21 5.69
C GLU A 9 2.82 -8.97 4.83
N PRO A 10 2.08 -9.11 3.72
CA PRO A 10 1.88 -7.98 2.83
C PRO A 10 1.12 -6.85 3.54
N VAL A 11 1.56 -5.61 3.32
CA VAL A 11 0.97 -4.40 3.90
C VAL A 11 0.64 -3.42 2.79
N ILE A 12 -0.50 -2.73 2.91
CA ILE A 12 -0.89 -1.63 2.03
C ILE A 12 -0.44 -0.31 2.67
N HIS A 13 0.47 0.41 2.02
CA HIS A 13 0.92 1.73 2.42
C HIS A 13 0.14 2.84 1.70
N VAL A 14 -0.34 3.82 2.46
CA VAL A 14 -0.81 5.10 1.92
C VAL A 14 0.22 6.17 2.23
N ARG A 15 0.82 6.78 1.21
CA ARG A 15 1.87 7.80 1.36
C ARG A 15 1.44 9.08 0.68
N LYS A 16 1.88 10.22 1.20
CA LYS A 16 1.79 11.51 0.50
C LYS A 16 3.08 11.71 -0.32
N ASP A 17 2.93 11.99 -1.60
CA ASP A 17 4.03 12.27 -2.53
C ASP A 17 3.76 13.60 -3.25
N GLY A 18 4.25 14.69 -2.65
CA GLY A 18 3.97 16.06 -3.10
C GLY A 18 2.48 16.42 -2.98
N PRO A 19 1.82 16.89 -4.07
CA PRO A 19 0.38 17.19 -4.06
C PRO A 19 -0.49 15.94 -4.19
N PHE A 20 0.10 14.76 -4.42
CA PHE A 20 -0.61 13.51 -4.65
C PHE A 20 -0.44 12.52 -3.50
N TYR A 21 -1.25 11.47 -3.52
CA TYR A 21 -1.23 10.37 -2.58
C TYR A 21 -1.00 9.07 -3.33
N ARG A 22 -0.16 8.18 -2.83
CA ARG A 22 0.14 6.90 -3.46
C ARG A 22 -0.29 5.77 -2.55
N VAL A 23 -0.99 4.80 -3.13
CA VAL A 23 -1.27 3.51 -2.49
C VAL A 23 -0.32 2.47 -3.06
N GLN A 24 0.41 1.78 -2.19
CA GLN A 24 1.44 0.82 -2.58
C GLN A 24 1.33 -0.42 -1.70
N VAL A 25 1.57 -1.61 -2.26
CA VAL A 25 1.69 -2.85 -1.49
C VAL A 25 3.15 -3.20 -1.31
N ILE A 26 3.51 -3.59 -0.08
CA ILE A 26 4.83 -4.08 0.28
C ILE A 26 4.69 -5.50 0.85
N PRO A 27 5.43 -6.50 0.34
CA PRO A 27 6.32 -6.40 -0.80
C PRO A 27 5.54 -6.32 -2.14
N PRO A 28 6.05 -5.64 -3.18
CA PRO A 28 5.31 -5.39 -4.43
C PRO A 28 4.95 -6.68 -5.19
N GLU A 29 5.70 -7.75 -4.99
CA GLU A 29 5.42 -9.09 -5.50
C GLU A 29 4.16 -9.74 -4.92
N ALA A 30 3.70 -9.31 -3.73
CA ALA A 30 2.53 -9.90 -3.06
C ALA A 30 1.24 -9.71 -3.86
N LEU A 31 1.11 -8.58 -4.56
CA LEU A 31 -0.08 -8.22 -5.33
C LEU A 31 -0.05 -8.77 -6.76
N GLY A 32 1.07 -9.37 -7.17
CA GLY A 32 1.26 -9.96 -8.51
C GLY A 32 1.09 -8.95 -9.64
N LYS A 33 0.92 -9.44 -10.88
CA LYS A 33 0.72 -8.59 -12.07
C LYS A 33 -0.64 -7.88 -12.11
N MET A 34 -1.56 -8.18 -11.19
CA MET A 34 -2.94 -7.69 -11.23
C MET A 34 -3.07 -6.19 -10.92
N LEU A 35 -2.14 -5.59 -10.18
CA LEU A 35 -2.20 -4.18 -9.77
C LEU A 35 -0.84 -3.49 -9.95
N GLN A 36 -0.18 -3.71 -11.10
CA GLN A 36 1.09 -3.05 -11.44
C GLN A 36 1.01 -1.52 -11.59
N ARG A 37 -0.15 -0.90 -11.35
CA ARG A 37 -0.27 0.56 -11.41
C ARG A 37 -0.15 1.15 -10.01
N PRO A 38 0.84 2.02 -9.74
CA PRO A 38 0.78 2.88 -8.59
C PRO A 38 -0.47 3.75 -8.71
N GLU A 39 -1.45 3.50 -7.86
CA GLU A 39 -2.67 4.28 -7.84
C GLU A 39 -2.34 5.62 -7.18
N THR A 40 -2.01 6.58 -8.03
CA THR A 40 -1.76 7.96 -7.63
C THR A 40 -3.11 8.67 -7.57
N TYR A 41 -3.44 9.16 -6.39
CA TYR A 41 -4.69 9.81 -6.05
C TYR A 41 -4.49 11.31 -5.82
N ALA A 42 -5.43 12.12 -6.27
CA ALA A 42 -5.42 13.57 -6.05
C ALA A 42 -5.86 13.98 -4.64
N SER A 43 -6.40 13.06 -3.84
CA SER A 43 -6.93 13.34 -2.50
C SER A 43 -6.57 12.23 -1.52
N ASP A 44 -6.31 12.61 -0.28
CA ASP A 44 -6.09 11.69 0.85
C ASP A 44 -7.30 10.76 1.03
N VAL A 45 -8.50 11.33 0.91
CA VAL A 45 -9.76 10.60 1.10
C VAL A 45 -9.92 9.50 0.05
N THR A 46 -9.58 9.77 -1.22
CA THR A 46 -9.66 8.78 -2.28
C THR A 46 -8.57 7.71 -2.16
N ALA A 47 -7.36 8.09 -1.74
CA ALA A 47 -6.28 7.15 -1.45
C ALA A 47 -6.63 6.20 -0.30
N ARG A 48 -7.20 6.71 0.80
CA ARG A 48 -7.65 5.89 1.93
C ARG A 48 -8.78 4.95 1.53
N MET A 49 -9.74 5.41 0.73
CA MET A 49 -10.82 4.56 0.24
C MET A 49 -10.27 3.42 -0.61
N ALA A 50 -9.36 3.71 -1.54
CA ALA A 50 -8.72 2.67 -2.34
C ALA A 50 -7.94 1.66 -1.49
N ALA A 51 -7.17 2.14 -0.52
CA ALA A 51 -6.46 1.26 0.40
C ALA A 51 -7.41 0.38 1.22
N LYS A 52 -8.56 0.91 1.66
CA LYS A 52 -9.61 0.12 2.33
C LYS A 52 -10.24 -0.92 1.41
N VAL A 53 -10.49 -0.59 0.15
CA VAL A 53 -11.01 -1.54 -0.85
C VAL A 53 -9.99 -2.67 -1.06
N LEU A 54 -8.71 -2.33 -1.27
CA LEU A 54 -7.65 -3.32 -1.40
C LEU A 54 -7.53 -4.20 -0.16
N SER A 55 -7.62 -3.61 1.04
CA SER A 55 -7.62 -4.35 2.30
C SER A 55 -8.81 -5.28 2.43
N GLY A 56 -10.00 -4.85 2.01
CA GLY A 56 -11.20 -5.70 2.01
C GLY A 56 -11.11 -6.89 1.05
N ILE A 57 -10.40 -6.74 -0.07
CA ILE A 57 -10.20 -7.81 -1.06
C ILE A 57 -9.08 -8.77 -0.64
N THR A 58 -7.98 -8.24 -0.10
CA THR A 58 -6.75 -9.00 0.17
C THR A 58 -6.64 -9.50 1.62
N GLY A 59 -7.36 -8.88 2.55
CA GLY A 59 -7.20 -9.07 3.99
C GLY A 59 -5.96 -8.38 4.58
N TRP A 60 -5.21 -7.60 3.78
CA TRP A 60 -3.95 -7.01 4.24
C TRP A 60 -4.17 -5.75 5.09
N PRO A 61 -3.35 -5.54 6.12
CA PRO A 61 -3.41 -4.32 6.93
C PRO A 61 -3.06 -3.09 6.09
N VAL A 62 -3.70 -1.97 6.42
CA VAL A 62 -3.39 -0.65 5.84
C VAL A 62 -2.58 0.16 6.83
N THR A 63 -1.39 0.58 6.41
CA THR A 63 -0.53 1.52 7.14
C THR A 63 -0.59 2.88 6.47
N ASP A 64 -1.13 3.85 7.20
CA ASP A 64 -1.18 5.23 6.76
C ASP A 64 0.11 5.96 7.17
N LEU A 65 0.89 6.34 6.16
CA LEU A 65 2.15 7.07 6.28
C LEU A 65 2.00 8.52 5.83
N THR A 66 0.78 9.00 5.57
CA THR A 66 0.52 10.40 5.19
C THR A 66 0.85 11.39 6.31
N ALA A 67 0.75 10.94 7.58
CA ALA A 67 1.10 11.72 8.77
C ALA A 67 2.60 11.66 9.11
N ALA A 68 3.38 10.76 8.50
CA ALA A 68 4.81 10.57 8.78
C ALA A 68 5.71 11.65 8.13
N ASN A 69 5.18 12.85 7.88
CA ASN A 69 5.98 14.04 7.63
C ASN A 69 6.59 14.52 8.95
N CYS A 70 7.60 13.80 9.46
CA CYS A 70 8.57 14.41 10.35
C CYS A 70 9.60 15.16 9.48
N GLY A 71 9.46 16.49 9.44
CA GLY A 71 10.57 17.44 9.20
C GLY A 71 11.13 17.52 7.80
#